data_AF-A0A349WXF2-F1
#
_entry.id   AF-A0A349WXF2-F1
#
_cell.length_a   1.000
_cell.length_b   1.000
_cell.length_c   1.000
_cell.angle_alpha   90.00
_cell.angle_beta   90.00
_cell.angle_gamma   90.00
#
_symmetry.space_group_name_H-M   'P 1'
#
loop_
_entity.id
_entity.type
_entity.pdbx_description
1 polymer ?
#
loop_
_entity_poly.entity_id
_entity_poly.type
_entity_poly.pdbx_seq_one_letter_code
_entity_poly.pdbx_strand_id
1 'polypeptide(L)'
;MAKPRISGTTRFAVVVLALIVGLFFIIQNAFAAPKKFSPVIKYRISQTATQMAITGDLKYYGFVKYEPALNFALFIKRGIKGKDIQRSSIYEMSQSINTWQIADILLNNGVSIDCSRGCPESNFDPELLPGGDLAPTIEQKYEWVATYEDCTKAIGHDGGQLSSEQYYERTGIRKCVSPDGREFTQGKEGWSDQPSS
;
A
#
# COMPACT_ATOMS: atom_id res chain seq x y z
N MET A 1 -49.59 -36.38 20.76
CA MET A 1 -48.72 -35.28 20.32
C MET A 1 -48.74 -35.19 18.79
N ALA A 2 -49.37 -34.17 18.22
CA ALA A 2 -49.47 -34.01 16.77
C ALA A 2 -48.19 -33.34 16.23
N LYS A 3 -47.51 -33.99 15.28
CA LYS A 3 -46.32 -33.46 14.60
C LYS A 3 -46.78 -32.41 13.59
N PRO A 4 -46.37 -31.13 13.68
CA PRO A 4 -46.86 -30.10 12.77
C PRO A 4 -46.43 -30.41 11.33
N ARG A 5 -47.42 -30.50 10.43
CA ARG A 5 -47.21 -30.68 8.99
C ARG A 5 -46.85 -29.32 8.42
N ILE A 6 -45.55 -29.07 8.27
CA ILE A 6 -45.05 -27.85 7.63
C ILE A 6 -45.48 -27.89 6.15
N SER A 7 -46.34 -26.94 5.76
CA SER A 7 -46.83 -26.77 4.38
C SER A 7 -45.67 -26.56 3.39
N GLY A 8 -45.82 -27.02 2.15
CA GLY A 8 -44.84 -26.81 1.07
C GLY A 8 -44.52 -25.34 0.83
N THR A 9 -45.51 -24.45 0.99
CA THR A 9 -45.33 -22.99 0.93
C THR A 9 -44.43 -22.43 2.05
N THR A 10 -44.53 -22.98 3.26
CA THR A 10 -43.66 -22.57 4.38
C THR A 10 -42.22 -23.00 4.16
N ARG A 11 -41.97 -24.17 3.58
CA ARG A 11 -40.61 -24.63 3.22
C ARG A 11 -40.00 -23.77 2.12
N PHE A 12 -40.77 -23.42 1.10
CA PHE A 12 -40.31 -22.54 0.03
C PHE A 12 -39.96 -21.14 0.53
N ALA A 13 -40.80 -20.54 1.38
CA ALA A 13 -40.55 -19.24 1.98
C ALA A 13 -39.26 -19.22 2.82
N VAL A 14 -38.99 -20.27 3.61
CA VAL A 14 -37.75 -20.38 4.41
C VAL A 14 -36.52 -20.48 3.52
N VAL A 15 -36.56 -21.22 2.41
CA VAL A 15 -35.43 -21.32 1.47
C VAL A 15 -35.17 -19.99 0.78
N VAL A 16 -36.21 -19.31 0.31
CA VAL A 16 -36.09 -17.98 -0.31
C VAL A 16 -35.50 -16.97 0.69
N LEU A 17 -35.97 -16.97 1.93
CA LEU A 17 -35.44 -16.11 2.98
C LEU A 17 -33.95 -16.40 3.25
N ALA A 18 -33.57 -17.68 3.34
CA ALA A 18 -32.18 -18.07 3.53
C ALA A 18 -31.27 -17.62 2.37
N LEU A 19 -31.75 -17.69 1.13
CA LEU A 19 -31.01 -17.20 -0.04
C LEU A 19 -30.83 -15.68 -0.02
N ILE A 20 -31.88 -14.92 0.34
CA ILE A 20 -31.80 -13.45 0.46
C ILE A 20 -30.81 -13.07 1.55
N VAL A 21 -30.87 -13.72 2.71
CA VAL A 21 -29.94 -13.48 3.82
C VAL A 21 -28.51 -13.84 3.41
N GLY A 22 -28.30 -14.98 2.75
CA GLY A 22 -26.99 -15.38 2.25
C GLY A 22 -26.42 -14.37 1.26
N LEU A 23 -27.23 -13.92 0.29
CA LEU A 23 -26.83 -12.90 -0.67
C LEU A 23 -26.49 -11.57 0.01
N PHE A 24 -27.27 -11.18 1.01
CA PHE A 24 -27.01 -9.97 1.80
C PHE A 24 -25.64 -10.03 2.48
N PHE A 25 -25.28 -11.15 3.13
CA PHE A 25 -23.97 -11.31 3.75
C PHE A 25 -22.82 -11.26 2.74
N ILE A 26 -22.99 -11.89 1.56
CA ILE A 26 -21.99 -11.85 0.49
C ILE A 26 -21.76 -10.41 0.02
N ILE A 27 -22.84 -9.67 -0.22
CA ILE A 27 -22.77 -8.27 -0.64
C ILE A 27 -22.10 -7.44 0.46
N GLN A 28 -22.55 -7.52 1.72
CA GLN A 28 -21.94 -6.79 2.83
C GLN A 28 -20.44 -7.07 2.95
N ASN A 29 -20.03 -8.33 2.84
CA ASN A 29 -18.62 -8.70 2.89
C ASN A 29 -17.80 -8.13 1.73
N ALA A 30 -18.38 -8.01 0.54
CA ALA A 30 -17.72 -7.45 -0.64
C ALA A 30 -17.39 -5.95 -0.51
N PHE A 31 -18.20 -5.20 0.24
CA PHE A 31 -17.97 -3.77 0.50
C PHE A 31 -17.24 -3.51 1.82
N ALA A 32 -17.11 -4.50 2.70
CA ALA A 32 -16.43 -4.37 3.99
C ALA A 32 -14.91 -4.12 3.83
N ALA A 33 -14.33 -3.46 4.82
CA ALA A 33 -12.89 -3.20 4.88
C ALA A 33 -12.07 -4.51 4.77
N PRO A 34 -10.96 -4.51 4.01
CA PRO A 34 -10.05 -5.66 3.93
C PRO A 34 -9.33 -5.97 5.25
N LYS A 35 -8.90 -4.95 6.00
CA LYS A 35 -8.19 -5.09 7.28
C LYS A 35 -9.01 -4.48 8.43
N LYS A 36 -8.77 -4.94 9.66
CA LYS A 36 -9.37 -4.33 10.86
C LYS A 36 -8.63 -3.06 11.28
N PHE A 37 -7.30 -3.07 11.14
CA PHE A 37 -6.42 -1.97 11.50
C PHE A 37 -5.36 -1.84 10.41
N SER A 38 -5.15 -0.61 9.94
CA SER A 38 -4.07 -0.26 9.03
C SER A 38 -3.80 1.23 9.13
N PRO A 39 -2.55 1.66 8.92
CA PRO A 39 -2.20 3.08 8.90
C PRO A 39 -2.92 3.80 7.75
N VAL A 40 -3.03 5.13 7.88
CA VAL A 40 -3.42 5.99 6.78
C VAL A 40 -2.22 6.15 5.85
N ILE A 41 -2.44 5.93 4.56
CA ILE A 41 -1.46 6.01 3.47
C ILE A 41 -1.91 7.11 2.50
N LYS A 42 -0.95 7.83 1.94
CA LYS A 42 -1.22 8.77 0.85
C LYS A 42 -1.22 8.02 -0.47
N TYR A 43 -2.35 8.03 -1.15
CA TYR A 43 -2.50 7.50 -2.51
C TYR A 43 -2.55 8.65 -3.52
N ARG A 44 -1.62 8.63 -4.46
CA ARG A 44 -1.49 9.61 -5.53
C ARG A 44 -2.13 9.08 -6.81
N ILE A 45 -2.89 9.94 -7.47
CA ILE A 45 -3.47 9.67 -8.79
C ILE A 45 -2.84 10.63 -9.80
N SER A 46 -2.22 10.09 -10.85
CA SER A 46 -1.63 10.88 -11.94
C SER A 46 -2.70 11.51 -12.86
N GLN A 47 -2.32 12.51 -13.65
CA GLN A 47 -3.22 13.17 -14.60
C GLN A 47 -3.78 12.22 -15.68
N THR A 48 -3.00 11.20 -16.03
CA THR A 48 -3.29 10.24 -17.10
C THR A 48 -3.96 8.96 -16.58
N ALA A 49 -4.10 8.81 -15.25
CA ALA A 49 -4.71 7.63 -14.66
C ALA A 49 -6.16 7.46 -15.11
N THR A 50 -6.49 6.24 -15.56
CA THR A 50 -7.86 5.85 -15.88
C THR A 50 -8.57 5.34 -14.63
N GLN A 51 -9.91 5.38 -14.61
CA GLN A 51 -10.68 4.77 -13.50
C GLN A 51 -10.33 3.29 -13.34
N MET A 52 -10.11 2.56 -14.43
CA MET A 52 -9.71 1.15 -14.40
C MET A 52 -8.37 0.95 -13.69
N ALA A 53 -7.36 1.76 -14.02
CA ALA A 53 -6.05 1.71 -13.35
C ALA A 53 -6.18 2.01 -11.85
N ILE A 54 -6.94 3.05 -11.49
CA ILE A 54 -7.19 3.41 -10.09
C ILE A 54 -7.86 2.26 -9.33
N THR A 55 -8.90 1.65 -9.90
CA THR A 55 -9.57 0.51 -9.25
C THR A 55 -8.71 -0.74 -9.19
N GLY A 56 -7.86 -0.96 -10.20
CA GLY A 56 -6.90 -2.06 -10.25
C GLY A 56 -5.83 -1.92 -9.17
N ASP A 57 -5.21 -0.75 -9.05
CA ASP A 57 -4.23 -0.43 -8.01
C ASP A 57 -4.82 -0.66 -6.61
N LEU A 58 -5.99 -0.09 -6.33
CA LEU A 58 -6.61 -0.21 -5.02
C LEU A 58 -6.99 -1.66 -4.66
N LYS A 59 -7.28 -2.51 -5.63
CA LYS A 59 -7.45 -3.95 -5.38
C LYS A 59 -6.09 -4.64 -5.19
N TYR A 60 -5.12 -4.34 -6.05
CA TYR A 60 -3.79 -4.96 -6.02
C TYR A 60 -3.08 -4.73 -4.67
N TYR A 61 -3.19 -3.51 -4.13
CA TYR A 61 -2.67 -3.14 -2.81
C TYR A 61 -3.69 -3.35 -1.68
N GLY A 62 -4.77 -4.09 -1.91
CA GLY A 62 -5.66 -4.56 -0.85
C GLY A 62 -6.45 -3.47 -0.11
N PHE A 63 -6.74 -2.33 -0.74
CA PHE A 63 -7.69 -1.34 -0.22
C PHE A 63 -9.14 -1.75 -0.49
N VAL A 64 -9.38 -2.51 -1.55
CA VAL A 64 -10.69 -3.12 -1.83
C VAL A 64 -10.56 -4.60 -2.11
N LYS A 65 -11.55 -5.39 -1.69
CA LYS A 65 -11.58 -6.84 -1.96
C LYS A 65 -11.90 -7.15 -3.43
N TYR A 66 -12.74 -6.32 -4.04
CA TYR A 66 -13.26 -6.56 -5.38
C TYR A 66 -13.39 -5.25 -6.17
N GLU A 67 -12.79 -5.20 -7.37
CA GLU A 67 -12.95 -4.10 -8.34
C GLU A 67 -14.43 -3.78 -8.66
N PRO A 68 -15.32 -4.77 -8.92
CA PRO A 68 -16.73 -4.48 -9.20
C PRO A 68 -17.43 -3.75 -8.06
N ALA A 69 -17.08 -4.04 -6.80
CA ALA A 69 -17.67 -3.36 -5.65
C ALA A 69 -17.29 -1.87 -5.64
N LEU A 70 -16.02 -1.55 -5.91
CA LEU A 70 -15.57 -0.16 -5.98
C LEU A 70 -16.20 0.57 -7.17
N ASN A 71 -16.23 -0.05 -8.35
CA ASN A 71 -16.87 0.54 -9.54
C ASN A 71 -18.36 0.81 -9.30
N PHE A 72 -19.07 -0.11 -8.64
CA PHE A 72 -20.46 0.10 -8.25
C PHE A 72 -20.61 1.25 -7.25
N ALA A 73 -19.77 1.29 -6.22
CA ALA A 73 -19.81 2.36 -5.21
C ALA A 73 -19.55 3.75 -5.83
N LEU A 74 -18.57 3.85 -6.74
CA LEU A 74 -18.27 5.06 -7.50
C LEU A 74 -19.45 5.46 -8.39
N PHE A 75 -20.05 4.51 -9.11
CA PHE A 75 -21.22 4.78 -9.96
C PHE A 75 -22.38 5.36 -9.17
N ILE A 76 -22.75 4.73 -8.04
CA ILE A 76 -23.84 5.20 -7.18
C ILE A 76 -23.52 6.57 -6.59
N LYS A 77 -22.33 6.77 -6.01
CA LYS A 77 -21.96 8.05 -5.40
C LYS A 77 -21.83 9.17 -6.42
N ARG A 78 -21.35 8.89 -7.63
CA ARG A 78 -21.31 9.84 -8.73
C ARG A 78 -22.71 10.24 -9.18
N GLY A 79 -23.64 9.29 -9.29
CA GLY A 79 -25.04 9.59 -9.60
C GLY A 79 -25.71 10.51 -8.56
N ILE A 80 -25.30 10.41 -7.29
CA ILE A 80 -25.84 11.23 -6.20
C ILE A 80 -25.13 12.60 -6.10
N LYS A 81 -23.80 12.64 -6.22
CA LYS A 81 -22.98 13.83 -5.96
C LYS A 81 -22.55 14.59 -7.22
N GLY A 82 -22.63 13.98 -8.40
CA GLY A 82 -22.21 14.57 -9.68
C GLY A 82 -20.71 14.81 -9.84
N LYS A 83 -19.86 14.18 -9.01
CA LYS A 83 -18.41 14.39 -9.02
C LYS A 83 -17.66 13.25 -9.68
N ASP A 84 -16.52 13.59 -10.28
CA ASP A 84 -15.54 12.66 -10.84
C ASP A 84 -14.32 12.55 -9.93
N ILE A 85 -13.55 11.47 -10.09
CA ILE A 85 -12.28 11.31 -9.37
C ILE A 85 -11.32 12.40 -9.84
N GLN A 86 -10.84 13.21 -8.90
CA GLN A 86 -9.90 14.28 -9.20
C GLN A 86 -8.52 13.67 -9.50
N ARG A 87 -8.00 13.95 -10.70
CA ARG A 87 -6.65 13.52 -11.10
C ARG A 87 -5.61 14.53 -10.61
N SER A 88 -4.32 14.17 -10.69
CA SER A 88 -3.22 14.97 -10.15
C SER A 88 -3.46 15.36 -8.69
N SER A 89 -3.90 14.39 -7.90
CA SER A 89 -4.36 14.60 -6.53
C SER A 89 -3.84 13.50 -5.59
N ILE A 90 -3.63 13.86 -4.32
CA ILE A 90 -3.36 12.95 -3.21
C ILE A 90 -4.66 12.72 -2.45
N TYR A 91 -4.83 11.47 -2.03
CA TYR A 91 -5.92 11.02 -1.19
C TYR A 91 -5.35 10.32 0.03
N GLU A 92 -5.88 10.62 1.20
CA GLU A 92 -5.57 9.87 2.41
C GLU A 92 -6.56 8.73 2.58
N MET A 93 -6.04 7.50 2.66
CA MET A 93 -6.88 6.31 2.73
C MET A 93 -6.23 5.21 3.56
N SER A 94 -7.04 4.27 4.03
CA SER A 94 -6.59 3.13 4.85
C SER A 94 -7.27 1.85 4.39
N GLN A 95 -6.64 0.69 4.58
CA GLN A 95 -7.26 -0.61 4.31
C GLN A 95 -8.30 -1.01 5.38
N SER A 96 -8.49 -0.18 6.41
CA SER A 96 -9.46 -0.38 7.50
C SER A 96 -10.79 0.32 7.26
N ILE A 97 -10.92 1.06 6.16
CA ILE A 97 -12.19 1.67 5.74
C ILE A 97 -12.87 0.83 4.67
N ASN A 98 -14.19 0.96 4.58
CA ASN A 98 -14.99 0.18 3.64
C ASN A 98 -14.99 0.79 2.22
N THR A 99 -15.41 0.03 1.22
CA THR A 99 -15.41 0.43 -0.19
C THR A 99 -16.24 1.70 -0.44
N TRP A 100 -17.32 1.91 0.31
CA TRP A 100 -18.12 3.13 0.21
C TRP A 100 -17.34 4.36 0.67
N GLN A 101 -16.59 4.25 1.76
CA GLN A 101 -15.74 5.33 2.26
C GLN A 101 -14.61 5.64 1.28
N ILE A 102 -13.99 4.63 0.67
CA ILE A 102 -12.98 4.81 -0.38
C ILE A 102 -13.57 5.58 -1.58
N ALA A 103 -14.74 5.17 -2.06
CA ALA A 103 -15.42 5.89 -3.13
C ALA A 103 -15.78 7.33 -2.74
N ASP A 104 -16.11 7.58 -1.47
CA ASP A 104 -16.36 8.95 -1.00
C ASP A 104 -15.12 9.83 -1.03
N ILE A 105 -13.99 9.30 -0.54
CA ILE A 105 -12.69 9.96 -0.53
C ILE A 105 -12.26 10.31 -1.95
N LEU A 106 -12.30 9.33 -2.87
CA LEU A 106 -11.90 9.52 -4.27
C LEU A 106 -12.69 10.61 -5.00
N LEU A 107 -13.95 10.83 -4.61
CA LEU A 107 -14.82 11.80 -5.26
C LEU A 107 -14.85 13.18 -4.59
N ASN A 108 -14.31 13.32 -3.37
CA ASN A 108 -14.52 14.55 -2.57
C ASN A 108 -13.26 15.10 -1.89
N ASN A 109 -12.26 14.26 -1.61
CA ASN A 109 -11.18 14.59 -0.68
C ASN A 109 -9.81 14.63 -1.37
N GLY A 110 -9.78 14.80 -2.69
CA GLY A 110 -8.54 14.96 -3.44
C GLY A 110 -7.88 16.30 -3.10
N VAL A 111 -6.59 16.25 -2.77
CA VAL A 111 -5.75 17.45 -2.61
C VAL A 111 -4.85 17.55 -3.83
N SER A 112 -4.97 18.62 -4.60
CA SER A 112 -4.18 18.80 -5.83
C SER A 112 -2.68 18.84 -5.54
N ILE A 113 -1.90 18.21 -6.41
CA ILE A 113 -0.45 18.15 -6.34
C ILE A 113 0.13 19.11 -7.37
N ASP A 114 1.03 19.99 -6.94
CA ASP A 114 1.95 20.66 -7.86
C ASP A 114 3.16 19.76 -8.09
N CYS A 115 3.35 19.33 -9.35
CA CYS A 115 4.50 18.53 -9.78
C CYS A 115 5.50 19.34 -10.61
N SER A 116 5.57 20.66 -10.43
CA SER A 116 6.51 21.55 -11.11
C SER A 116 7.99 21.15 -10.96
N ARG A 117 8.34 20.38 -9.92
CA ARG A 117 9.70 19.84 -9.67
C ARG A 117 9.82 18.32 -9.81
N GLY A 118 8.84 17.69 -10.47
CA GLY A 118 8.71 16.24 -10.59
C GLY A 118 7.80 15.64 -9.52
N CYS A 119 6.94 14.69 -9.91
CA CYS A 119 6.21 13.88 -8.95
C CYS A 119 7.09 12.69 -8.55
N PRO A 120 7.08 12.25 -7.27
CA PRO A 120 7.59 10.92 -6.91
C PRO A 120 7.00 9.80 -7.78
N GLU A 121 7.80 8.77 -8.07
CA GLU A 121 7.42 7.67 -8.97
C GLU A 121 6.37 6.73 -8.36
N SER A 122 6.38 6.54 -7.04
CA SER A 122 5.39 5.71 -6.35
C SER A 122 4.03 6.40 -6.24
N ASN A 123 2.96 5.61 -6.44
CA ASN A 123 1.59 6.02 -6.18
C ASN A 123 1.24 5.98 -4.68
N PHE A 124 2.00 5.28 -3.84
CA PHE A 124 1.73 5.12 -2.40
C PHE A 124 2.88 5.66 -1.56
N ASP A 125 2.54 6.42 -0.53
CA ASP A 125 3.48 6.94 0.46
C ASP A 125 2.92 6.71 1.89
N PRO A 126 3.56 5.86 2.71
CA PRO A 126 4.74 5.03 2.40
C PRO A 126 4.46 3.96 1.33
N GLU A 127 5.52 3.42 0.74
CA GLU A 127 5.43 2.37 -0.29
C GLU A 127 4.81 1.09 0.28
N LEU A 128 4.04 0.40 -0.57
CA LEU A 128 3.32 -0.81 -0.21
C LEU A 128 3.77 -1.99 -1.08
N LEU A 129 3.80 -3.17 -0.48
CA LEU A 129 3.91 -4.44 -1.18
C LEU A 129 2.55 -4.86 -1.75
N PRO A 130 2.51 -5.76 -2.75
CA PRO A 130 1.26 -6.37 -3.21
C PRO A 130 0.48 -6.98 -2.01
N GLY A 131 -0.83 -6.71 -1.94
CA GLY A 131 -1.65 -7.02 -0.75
C GLY A 131 -1.68 -5.92 0.32
N GLY A 132 -0.82 -4.90 0.18
CA GLY A 132 -0.83 -3.67 0.96
C GLY A 132 -0.21 -3.76 2.34
N ASP A 133 0.77 -4.64 2.51
CA ASP A 133 1.68 -4.53 3.65
C ASP A 133 2.71 -3.42 3.36
N LEU A 134 3.22 -2.77 4.40
CA LEU A 134 4.24 -1.75 4.24
C LEU A 134 5.48 -2.38 3.62
N ALA A 135 6.03 -1.75 2.57
CA ALA A 135 7.35 -2.13 2.10
C ALA A 135 8.38 -1.89 3.21
N PRO A 136 9.39 -2.78 3.35
CA PRO A 136 10.44 -2.56 4.33
C PRO A 136 11.16 -1.25 4.05
N THR A 137 11.47 -0.50 5.10
CA THR A 137 12.30 0.71 5.01
C THR A 137 13.71 0.35 4.54
N ILE A 138 14.46 1.34 4.06
CA ILE A 138 15.87 1.15 3.68
C ILE A 138 16.66 0.56 4.85
N GLU A 139 16.45 1.07 6.07
CA GLU A 139 17.06 0.54 7.29
C GLU A 139 16.74 -0.95 7.48
N GLN A 140 15.46 -1.33 7.45
CA GLN A 140 15.02 -2.71 7.60
C GLN A 140 15.57 -3.64 6.52
N LYS A 141 15.67 -3.16 5.28
CA LYS A 141 16.22 -3.93 4.15
C LYS A 141 17.70 -4.28 4.38
N TYR A 142 18.43 -3.42 5.05
CA TYR A 142 19.88 -3.55 5.28
C TYR A 142 20.26 -3.90 6.72
N GLU A 143 19.29 -4.25 7.59
CA GLU A 143 19.54 -4.70 8.99
C GLU A 143 20.57 -5.85 9.08
N TRP A 144 20.63 -6.73 8.09
CA TRP A 144 21.59 -7.84 8.02
C TRP A 144 23.05 -7.40 7.80
N VAL A 145 23.27 -6.16 7.33
CA VAL A 145 24.61 -5.63 7.09
C VAL A 145 25.26 -5.30 8.43
N ALA A 146 26.22 -6.13 8.83
CA ALA A 146 26.92 -5.99 10.11
C ALA A 146 28.43 -5.76 9.95
N THR A 147 28.99 -6.06 8.77
CA THR A 147 30.43 -6.01 8.51
C THR A 147 30.75 -5.23 7.24
N TYR A 148 32.02 -4.89 7.06
CA TYR A 148 32.52 -4.30 5.82
C TYR A 148 32.24 -5.21 4.61
N GLU A 149 32.45 -6.52 4.78
CA GLU A 149 32.21 -7.53 3.75
C GLU A 149 30.73 -7.62 3.37
N ASP A 150 29.81 -7.45 4.32
CA ASP A 150 28.38 -7.38 4.04
C ASP A 150 28.02 -6.07 3.33
N CYS A 151 28.60 -4.96 3.77
CA CYS A 151 28.37 -3.64 3.17
C CYS A 151 28.80 -3.62 1.70
N THR A 152 29.96 -4.19 1.36
CA THR A 152 30.43 -4.27 -0.03
C THR A 152 29.47 -5.06 -0.94
N LYS A 153 28.78 -6.08 -0.40
CA LYS A 153 27.74 -6.85 -1.11
C LYS A 153 26.41 -6.11 -1.19
N ALA A 154 26.14 -5.20 -0.25
CA ALA A 154 24.90 -4.45 -0.15
C ALA A 154 24.80 -3.29 -1.15
N ILE A 155 25.94 -2.84 -1.70
CA ILE A 155 26.00 -1.75 -2.70
C ILE A 155 25.25 -2.16 -3.97
N GLY A 156 24.42 -1.25 -4.48
CA GLY A 156 23.66 -1.51 -5.69
C GLY A 156 22.71 -0.37 -6.04
N HIS A 157 21.50 -0.74 -6.47
CA HIS A 157 20.48 0.22 -6.92
C HIS A 157 20.11 1.25 -5.85
N ASP A 158 20.08 0.86 -4.58
CA ASP A 158 19.67 1.72 -3.48
C ASP A 158 20.82 2.63 -2.96
N GLY A 159 21.98 2.58 -3.63
CA GLY A 159 23.16 3.39 -3.31
C GLY A 159 24.24 2.61 -2.56
N GLY A 160 24.90 3.30 -1.64
CA GLY A 160 26.11 2.86 -0.97
C GLY A 160 27.39 3.26 -1.71
N GLN A 161 28.51 3.30 -0.98
CA GLN A 161 29.78 3.79 -1.52
C GLN A 161 30.99 3.10 -0.86
N LEU A 162 32.01 2.84 -1.67
CA LEU A 162 33.33 2.44 -1.18
C LEU A 162 34.28 3.64 -1.11
N SER A 163 35.15 3.64 -0.12
CA SER A 163 36.32 4.53 -0.09
C SER A 163 37.14 4.35 -1.36
N SER A 164 37.66 5.44 -1.91
CA SER A 164 38.50 5.40 -3.11
C SER A 164 39.83 4.71 -2.85
N GLU A 165 40.46 4.19 -3.91
CA GLU A 165 41.79 3.57 -3.79
C GLU A 165 42.85 4.58 -3.30
N GLN A 166 42.73 5.86 -3.68
CA GLN A 166 43.59 6.94 -3.18
C GLN A 166 43.46 7.16 -1.67
N TYR A 167 42.26 6.97 -1.10
CA TYR A 167 42.07 7.04 0.35
C TYR A 167 42.76 5.87 1.04
N TYR A 168 42.66 4.67 0.46
CA TYR A 168 43.33 3.48 0.96
C TYR A 168 44.86 3.61 0.90
N GLU A 169 45.43 4.13 -0.19
CA GLU A 169 46.88 4.37 -0.31
C GLU A 169 47.42 5.32 0.77
N ARG A 170 46.62 6.31 1.19
CA ARG A 170 47.02 7.30 2.20
C ARG A 170 46.86 6.81 3.64
N THR A 171 45.81 6.03 3.90
CA THR A 171 45.40 5.71 5.29
C THR A 171 45.60 4.24 5.65
N GLY A 172 45.72 3.35 4.66
CA GLY A 172 45.66 1.90 4.84
C GLY A 172 44.26 1.39 5.21
N ILE A 173 43.22 2.23 5.14
CA ILE A 173 41.87 1.92 5.61
C ILE A 173 40.92 1.81 4.42
N ARG A 174 40.16 0.72 4.36
CA ARG A 174 39.00 0.61 3.46
C ARG A 174 37.72 0.85 4.23
N LYS A 175 36.86 1.72 3.69
CA LYS A 175 35.54 2.05 4.24
C LYS A 175 34.44 1.73 3.26
N CYS A 176 33.31 1.34 3.80
CA CYS A 176 32.08 1.13 3.05
C CYS A 176 30.95 1.85 3.77
N VAL A 177 30.22 2.68 3.03
CA VAL A 177 28.96 3.28 3.49
C VAL A 177 27.84 2.45 2.86
N SER A 178 27.02 1.82 3.70
CA SER A 178 25.89 1.02 3.24
C SER A 178 24.76 1.92 2.71
N PRO A 179 23.80 1.37 1.96
CA PRO A 179 22.69 2.16 1.40
C PRO A 179 21.82 2.87 2.46
N ASP A 180 21.74 2.33 3.67
CA ASP A 180 21.10 2.94 4.85
C ASP A 180 22.00 3.94 5.61
N GLY A 181 23.21 4.23 5.09
CA GLY A 181 24.08 5.29 5.60
C GLY A 181 25.04 4.88 6.72
N ARG A 182 25.03 3.63 7.19
CA ARG A 182 25.97 3.13 8.20
C ARG A 182 27.37 2.95 7.58
N GLU A 183 28.40 3.30 8.34
CA GLU A 183 29.79 3.20 7.90
C GLU A 183 30.51 2.00 8.54
N PHE A 184 31.16 1.20 7.70
CA PHE A 184 31.92 0.01 8.08
C PHE A 184 33.37 0.16 7.66
N THR A 185 34.30 -0.24 8.53
CA THR A 185 35.74 -0.24 8.25
C THR A 185 36.25 -1.67 8.17
N GLN A 186 37.00 -2.00 7.11
CA GLN A 186 37.56 -3.33 6.92
C GLN A 186 38.46 -3.73 8.11
N GLY A 187 38.25 -4.94 8.65
CA GLY A 187 39.01 -5.46 9.79
C GLY A 187 38.61 -4.88 11.16
N LYS A 188 37.57 -4.05 11.24
CA LYS A 188 36.93 -3.65 12.50
C LYS A 188 35.51 -4.20 12.52
N GLU A 189 35.18 -5.01 13.53
CA GLU A 189 33.81 -5.51 13.72
C GLU A 189 32.91 -4.38 14.20
N GLY A 190 31.76 -4.17 13.55
CA GLY A 190 30.77 -3.14 13.90
C GLY A 190 30.81 -1.89 13.00
N TRP A 191 29.76 -1.07 13.13
CA TRP A 191 29.59 0.19 12.39
C TRP A 191 29.91 1.40 13.29
N SER A 192 30.28 2.54 12.68
CA SER A 192 30.59 3.79 13.39
C SER A 192 29.40 4.76 13.37
N ASP A 193 29.01 5.28 14.54
CA ASP A 193 28.01 6.36 14.70
C ASP A 193 28.50 7.72 14.17
N GLN A 194 29.81 7.90 13.99
CA GLN A 194 30.38 9.16 13.52
C GLN A 194 30.70 9.08 12.02
N PRO A 195 30.12 9.97 11.19
CA PRO A 195 30.54 10.10 9.81
C PRO A 195 31.98 10.63 9.79
N SER A 196 32.86 10.02 9.00
CA SER A 196 34.21 10.59 8.87
C SER A 196 34.16 11.87 8.06
N SER A 197 34.42 12.98 8.77
CA SER A 197 34.79 14.30 8.24
C SER A 197 36.03 14.25 7.37
#